data_AF-A0A1L4C1L3-F1
#
_entry.id   AF-A0A1L4C1L3-F1
#
_cell.length_a   1.000
_cell.length_b   1.000
_cell.length_c   1.000
_cell.angle_alpha   90.00
_cell.angle_beta   90.00
_cell.angle_gamma   90.00
#
_symmetry.space_group_name_H-M   'P 1'
#
loop_
_entity.id
_entity.type
_entity.pdbx_description
1 polymer ?
#
loop_
_entity_poly.entity_id
_entity_poly.type
_entity_poly.pdbx_seq_one_letter_code
_entity_poly.pdbx_strand_id
1 'polypeptide(L)'
;MHTRLNHEVKSLSEQKMEIQQFESLILLRDRLISNLLGEDIDAILYWAGKDLARNQPVETEIDIVKLFGHYSFGSLSLIEDKKNRKVYKLTGEIVEQRLENSQNPSFSLETGYLSQQLQKLYNIYSEGIYEIKRKKKEVLLTIQMDPKEPVPSV
;
A
#
# COMPACT_ATOMS: atom_id res chain seq x y z
N MET A 1 18.21 3.65 44.58
CA MET A 1 17.29 4.58 43.89
C MET A 1 17.62 4.73 42.40
N HIS A 2 18.90 4.70 41.98
CA HIS A 2 19.32 4.79 40.57
C HIS A 2 18.83 3.64 39.65
N THR A 3 18.66 2.43 40.14
CA THR A 3 18.31 1.26 39.30
C THR A 3 16.87 1.27 38.78
N ARG A 4 15.92 1.88 39.52
CA ARG A 4 14.52 1.98 39.09
C ARG A 4 14.34 3.01 37.98
N LEU A 5 15.00 4.17 38.09
CA LEU A 5 14.96 5.22 37.08
C LEU A 5 15.54 4.73 35.74
N ASN A 6 16.65 3.98 35.76
CA ASN A 6 17.23 3.42 34.54
C ASN A 6 16.35 2.34 33.89
N HIS A 7 15.66 1.52 34.69
CA HIS A 7 14.70 0.55 34.18
C HIS A 7 13.47 1.22 33.57
N GLU A 8 12.98 2.29 34.19
CA GLU A 8 11.83 3.07 33.73
C GLU A 8 12.16 3.87 32.45
N VAL A 9 13.35 4.47 32.37
CA VAL A 9 13.85 5.13 31.16
C VAL A 9 14.05 4.12 30.03
N LYS A 10 14.56 2.92 30.33
CA LYS A 10 14.73 1.85 29.35
C LYS A 10 13.37 1.35 28.82
N SER A 11 12.42 1.06 29.71
CA SER A 11 11.07 0.64 29.30
C SER A 11 10.32 1.72 28.53
N LEU A 12 10.47 2.99 28.91
CA LEU A 12 9.94 4.12 28.16
C LEU A 12 10.62 4.23 26.78
N SER A 13 11.93 4.04 26.67
CA SER A 13 12.64 4.07 25.39
C SER A 13 12.26 2.92 24.47
N GLU A 14 12.04 1.72 25.02
CA GLU A 14 11.61 0.53 24.29
C GLU A 14 10.16 0.67 23.81
N GLN A 15 9.24 1.16 24.66
CA GLN A 15 7.88 1.52 24.24
C GLN A 15 7.86 2.67 23.20
N LYS A 16 8.74 3.66 23.33
CA LYS A 16 8.81 4.79 22.37
C LYS A 16 9.40 4.35 21.02
N MET A 17 10.28 3.34 21.01
CA MET A 17 10.79 2.72 19.79
C MET A 17 9.71 1.87 19.08
N GLU A 18 8.86 1.15 19.82
CA GLU A 18 7.70 0.46 19.23
C GLU A 18 6.73 1.46 18.57
N ILE A 19 6.48 2.61 19.19
CA ILE A 19 5.59 3.67 18.63
C ILE A 19 6.19 4.36 17.39
N GLN A 20 7.50 4.23 17.12
CA GLN A 20 8.21 4.95 16.05
C GLN A 20 8.31 4.20 14.72
N GLN A 21 7.78 2.98 14.60
CA GLN A 21 8.12 2.06 13.51
C GLN A 21 7.87 2.61 12.09
N PHE A 22 6.90 3.51 11.90
CA PHE A 22 6.55 4.05 10.57
C PHE A 22 6.62 5.58 10.44
N GLU A 23 7.06 6.31 11.46
CA GLU A 23 7.08 7.79 11.47
C GLU A 23 7.88 8.37 10.30
N SER A 24 9.04 7.77 9.99
CA SER A 24 9.88 8.20 8.85
C SER A 24 9.18 7.99 7.51
N LEU A 25 8.49 6.87 7.35
CA LEU A 25 7.73 6.56 6.14
C LEU A 25 6.54 7.50 5.99
N ILE A 26 5.77 7.74 7.05
CA ILE A 26 4.63 8.67 7.04
C ILE A 26 5.09 10.11 6.74
N LEU A 27 6.21 10.53 7.34
CA LEU A 27 6.80 11.84 7.08
C LEU A 27 7.17 12.00 5.60
N LEU A 28 7.88 11.03 5.02
CA LEU A 28 8.28 11.12 3.62
C LEU A 28 7.08 10.95 2.68
N ARG A 29 6.20 10.00 2.96
CA ARG A 29 5.16 9.58 2.04
C ARG A 29 3.89 10.43 2.13
N ASP A 30 3.33 10.57 3.32
CA ASP A 30 2.04 11.23 3.48
C ASP A 30 2.18 12.73 3.77
N ARG A 31 3.39 13.22 4.10
CA ARG A 31 3.67 14.67 4.23
C ARG A 31 4.51 15.23 3.08
N LEU A 32 5.76 14.77 2.91
CA LEU A 32 6.67 15.34 1.91
C LEU A 32 6.17 15.09 0.49
N ILE A 33 5.92 13.84 0.10
CA ILE A 33 5.44 13.50 -1.24
C ILE A 33 4.09 14.15 -1.53
N SER A 34 3.14 14.13 -0.57
CA SER A 34 1.87 14.86 -0.70
C SER A 34 2.06 16.35 -0.98
N ASN A 35 3.01 17.00 -0.31
CA ASN A 35 3.31 18.41 -0.54
C ASN A 35 3.94 18.65 -1.93
N LEU A 36 4.84 17.75 -2.36
CA LEU A 36 5.55 17.88 -3.64
C LEU A 36 4.64 17.65 -4.85
N LEU A 37 3.71 16.69 -4.76
CA LEU A 37 2.88 16.28 -5.89
C LEU A 37 1.53 17.00 -5.96
N GLY A 38 1.08 17.61 -4.86
CA GLY A 38 -0.14 18.40 -4.83
C GLY A 38 -1.36 17.64 -5.34
N GLU A 39 -2.09 18.23 -6.28
CA GLU A 39 -3.35 17.70 -6.82
C GLU A 39 -3.14 16.45 -7.71
N ASP A 40 -1.95 16.28 -8.28
CA ASP A 40 -1.62 15.16 -9.18
C ASP A 40 -1.12 13.92 -8.45
N ILE A 41 -1.07 13.93 -7.11
CA ILE A 41 -0.51 12.86 -6.29
C ILE A 41 -1.04 11.47 -6.69
N ASP A 42 -2.34 11.33 -6.91
CA ASP A 42 -2.93 10.04 -7.23
C ASP A 42 -2.52 9.55 -8.62
N ALA A 43 -2.57 10.42 -9.64
CA ALA A 43 -2.17 10.06 -11.00
C ALA A 43 -0.67 9.68 -11.07
N ILE A 44 0.19 10.47 -10.44
CA ILE A 44 1.64 10.26 -10.43
C ILE A 44 1.98 8.99 -9.66
N LEU A 45 1.43 8.80 -8.45
CA LEU A 45 1.70 7.61 -7.65
C LEU A 45 1.14 6.34 -8.31
N TYR A 46 -0.02 6.42 -8.97
CA TYR A 46 -0.57 5.29 -9.71
C TYR A 46 0.38 4.83 -10.83
N TRP A 47 0.87 5.78 -11.63
CA TRP A 47 1.85 5.47 -12.67
C TRP A 47 3.16 4.95 -12.07
N ALA A 48 3.67 5.55 -11.00
CA ALA A 48 4.88 5.11 -10.31
C ALA A 48 4.72 3.68 -9.77
N GLY A 49 3.55 3.33 -9.23
CA GLY A 49 3.24 1.97 -8.77
C GLY A 49 3.31 0.97 -9.91
N LYS A 50 2.71 1.30 -11.07
CA LYS A 50 2.82 0.47 -12.27
C LYS A 50 4.29 0.31 -12.69
N ASP A 51 5.06 1.39 -12.70
CA ASP A 51 6.46 1.35 -13.10
C ASP A 51 7.32 0.46 -12.19
N LEU A 52 7.16 0.57 -10.86
CA LEU A 52 7.84 -0.30 -9.90
C LEU A 52 7.52 -1.78 -10.15
N ALA A 53 6.24 -2.12 -10.37
CA ALA A 53 5.82 -3.48 -10.65
C ALA A 53 6.40 -4.04 -11.96
N ARG A 54 6.69 -3.19 -12.96
CA ARG A 54 7.30 -3.66 -14.22
C ARG A 54 8.69 -4.23 -13.99
N ASN A 55 9.44 -3.66 -13.05
CA ASN A 55 10.81 -4.06 -12.74
C ASN A 55 10.89 -5.27 -11.79
N GLN A 56 9.75 -5.76 -11.28
CA GLN A 56 9.68 -6.83 -10.29
C GLN A 56 8.58 -7.84 -10.63
N PRO A 57 8.67 -8.56 -11.77
CA PRO A 57 7.66 -9.53 -12.13
C PRO A 57 7.58 -10.65 -11.10
N VAL A 58 6.37 -11.13 -10.86
CA VAL A 58 6.07 -12.26 -9.97
C VAL A 58 5.48 -13.42 -10.75
N GLU A 59 5.58 -14.62 -10.20
CA GLU A 59 5.02 -15.83 -10.80
C GLU A 59 3.65 -16.21 -10.25
N THR A 60 3.29 -15.72 -9.05
CA THR A 60 2.02 -16.07 -8.40
C THR A 60 1.38 -14.88 -7.68
N GLU A 61 0.06 -14.93 -7.48
CA GLU A 61 -0.65 -13.94 -6.65
C GLU A 61 -0.15 -13.94 -5.20
N ILE A 62 0.29 -15.09 -4.69
CA ILE A 62 0.82 -15.22 -3.32
C ILE A 62 2.09 -14.37 -3.18
N ASP A 63 2.91 -14.28 -4.23
CA ASP A 63 4.12 -13.46 -4.19
C ASP A 63 3.78 -11.97 -4.19
N ILE A 64 2.69 -11.55 -4.85
CA ILE A 64 2.17 -10.19 -4.72
C ILE A 64 1.84 -9.90 -3.25
N VAL A 65 1.09 -10.79 -2.59
CA VAL A 65 0.73 -10.62 -1.17
C VAL A 65 1.96 -10.51 -0.27
N LYS A 66 2.99 -11.32 -0.50
CA LYS A 66 4.26 -11.25 0.25
C LYS A 66 4.98 -9.92 0.02
N LEU A 67 5.04 -9.43 -1.22
CA LEU A 67 5.71 -8.18 -1.57
C LEU A 67 5.03 -6.96 -0.95
N PHE A 68 3.70 -6.97 -0.82
CA PHE A 68 2.98 -5.92 -0.09
C PHE A 68 3.43 -5.81 1.38
N GLY A 69 3.64 -6.95 2.05
CA GLY A 69 4.22 -6.97 3.39
C GLY A 69 5.68 -6.51 3.39
N HIS A 70 6.48 -7.00 2.44
CA HIS A 70 7.90 -6.67 2.34
C HIS A 70 8.17 -5.18 2.10
N TYR A 71 7.36 -4.52 1.26
CA TYR A 71 7.46 -3.07 0.98
C TYR A 71 6.75 -2.18 1.98
N SER A 72 6.26 -2.74 3.10
CA SER A 72 5.48 -2.00 4.09
C SER A 72 4.27 -1.28 3.49
N PHE A 73 3.67 -1.85 2.44
CA PHE A 73 2.38 -1.38 1.92
C PHE A 73 1.23 -1.79 2.84
N GLY A 74 1.40 -2.92 3.54
CA GLY A 74 0.44 -3.49 4.46
C GLY A 74 0.14 -4.95 4.15
N SER A 75 -0.82 -5.51 4.87
CA SER A 75 -1.30 -6.88 4.66
C SER A 75 -2.41 -6.89 3.63
N LEU A 76 -2.15 -7.54 2.49
CA LEU A 76 -3.10 -7.66 1.37
C LEU A 76 -3.88 -8.98 1.47
N SER A 77 -5.20 -8.94 1.27
CA SER A 77 -6.07 -10.12 1.28
C SER A 77 -7.14 -10.04 0.20
N LEU A 78 -7.32 -11.11 -0.59
CA LEU A 78 -8.38 -11.18 -1.60
C LEU A 78 -9.73 -11.41 -0.92
N ILE A 79 -10.72 -10.55 -1.20
CA ILE A 79 -12.05 -10.63 -0.60
C ILE A 79 -13.17 -10.83 -1.62
N GLU A 80 -12.92 -10.55 -2.90
CA GLU A 80 -13.83 -10.84 -4.00
C GLU A 80 -13.02 -11.26 -5.23
N ASP A 81 -13.38 -12.39 -5.83
CA ASP A 81 -12.79 -12.90 -7.07
C ASP A 81 -13.89 -13.19 -8.11
N LYS A 82 -13.99 -12.31 -9.11
CA LYS A 82 -14.88 -12.47 -10.24
C LYS A 82 -14.07 -12.39 -11.52
N LYS A 83 -14.64 -12.96 -12.59
CA LYS A 83 -14.00 -13.07 -13.92
C LYS A 83 -13.27 -11.81 -14.40
N ASN A 84 -13.88 -10.63 -14.25
CA ASN A 84 -13.34 -9.35 -14.72
C ASN A 84 -13.08 -8.35 -13.58
N ARG A 85 -13.11 -8.81 -12.32
CA ARG A 85 -12.99 -7.93 -11.16
C ARG A 85 -12.44 -8.69 -9.97
N LYS A 86 -11.38 -8.17 -9.36
CA LYS A 86 -10.89 -8.62 -8.06
C LYS A 86 -10.95 -7.47 -7.07
N VAL A 87 -11.29 -7.77 -5.82
CA VAL A 87 -11.23 -6.80 -4.72
C VAL A 87 -10.33 -7.35 -3.65
N TYR A 88 -9.28 -6.58 -3.34
CA TYR A 88 -8.38 -6.86 -2.24
C TYR A 88 -8.62 -5.88 -1.11
N LYS A 89 -8.49 -6.36 0.12
CA LYS A 89 -8.49 -5.57 1.33
C LYS A 89 -7.06 -5.42 1.81
N LEU A 90 -6.64 -4.17 2.02
CA LEU A 90 -5.36 -3.76 2.55
C LEU A 90 -5.54 -3.28 4.00
N THR A 91 -4.82 -3.90 4.94
CA THR A 91 -4.89 -3.63 6.39
C THR A 91 -3.49 -3.66 7.01
N GLY A 92 -3.40 -3.51 8.33
CA GLY A 92 -2.16 -3.64 9.10
C GLY A 92 -1.73 -2.31 9.70
N GLU A 93 -0.80 -2.36 10.64
CA GLU A 93 -0.43 -1.21 11.49
C GLU A 93 -0.02 0.02 10.68
N ILE A 94 0.79 -0.14 9.63
CA ILE A 94 1.14 0.97 8.72
C ILE A 94 -0.10 1.62 8.10
N VAL A 95 -1.08 0.83 7.66
CA VAL A 95 -2.33 1.36 7.08
C VAL A 95 -3.10 2.12 8.14
N GLU A 96 -3.24 1.58 9.34
CA GLU A 96 -3.93 2.24 10.45
C GLU A 96 -3.27 3.58 10.79
N GLN A 97 -1.95 3.60 10.96
CA GLN A 97 -1.22 4.83 11.29
C GLN A 97 -1.33 5.87 10.18
N ARG A 98 -1.28 5.48 8.90
CA ARG A 98 -1.48 6.41 7.78
C ARG A 98 -2.89 6.99 7.77
N LEU A 99 -3.90 6.17 8.05
CA LEU A 99 -5.28 6.63 8.17
C LEU A 99 -5.46 7.56 9.38
N GLU A 100 -4.81 7.31 10.51
CA GLU A 100 -4.94 8.15 11.71
C GLU A 100 -4.19 9.48 11.57
N ASN A 101 -3.03 9.50 10.93
CA ASN A 101 -2.13 10.65 10.88
C ASN A 101 -2.24 11.52 9.62
N SER A 102 -3.02 11.09 8.62
CA SER A 102 -3.23 11.84 7.38
C SER A 102 -4.72 12.04 7.10
N GLN A 103 -5.07 13.29 6.75
CA GLN A 103 -6.44 13.67 6.40
C GLN A 103 -6.89 13.01 5.09
N ASN A 104 -6.00 12.91 4.11
CA ASN A 104 -6.27 12.34 2.77
C ASN A 104 -5.04 11.54 2.28
N PRO A 105 -4.72 10.39 2.89
CA PRO A 105 -3.60 9.57 2.43
C PRO A 105 -3.93 8.94 1.08
N SER A 106 -2.95 8.90 0.17
CA SER A 106 -3.09 8.23 -1.12
C SER A 106 -2.64 6.77 -1.05
N PHE A 107 -3.45 5.86 -1.60
CA PHE A 107 -3.10 4.46 -1.83
C PHE A 107 -2.97 4.14 -3.34
N SER A 108 -2.78 5.17 -4.16
CA SER A 108 -2.62 5.04 -5.61
C SER A 108 -1.38 4.25 -5.99
N LEU A 109 -0.29 4.38 -5.22
CA LEU A 109 0.95 3.62 -5.43
C LEU A 109 0.69 2.11 -5.36
N GLU A 110 0.07 1.64 -4.28
CA GLU A 110 -0.30 0.24 -4.08
C GLU A 110 -1.27 -0.25 -5.15
N THR A 111 -2.23 0.60 -5.52
CA THR A 111 -3.26 0.27 -6.52
C THR A 111 -2.63 0.08 -7.89
N GLY A 112 -1.74 1.00 -8.30
CA GLY A 112 -1.00 0.91 -9.56
C GLY A 112 -0.09 -0.32 -9.59
N TYR A 113 0.64 -0.55 -8.49
CA TYR A 113 1.49 -1.73 -8.34
C TYR A 113 0.70 -3.03 -8.50
N LEU A 114 -0.40 -3.19 -7.76
CA LEU A 114 -1.25 -4.38 -7.84
C LEU A 114 -1.87 -4.56 -9.24
N SER A 115 -2.37 -3.47 -9.83
CA SER A 115 -2.94 -3.49 -11.19
C SER A 115 -1.92 -4.04 -12.20
N GLN A 116 -0.70 -3.54 -12.16
CA GLN A 116 0.34 -3.95 -13.10
C GLN A 116 0.84 -5.38 -12.85
N GLN A 117 0.94 -5.82 -11.59
CA GLN A 117 1.32 -7.20 -11.27
C GLN A 117 0.27 -8.19 -11.79
N LEU A 118 -1.03 -7.94 -11.55
CA LEU A 118 -2.09 -8.79 -12.05
C LEU A 118 -2.18 -8.76 -13.59
N GLN A 119 -1.97 -7.59 -14.20
CA GLN A 119 -1.90 -7.48 -15.66
C GLN A 119 -0.79 -8.36 -16.23
N LYS A 120 0.40 -8.36 -15.63
CA LYS A 120 1.50 -9.21 -16.07
C LYS A 120 1.21 -10.68 -15.84
N LEU A 121 0.69 -11.03 -14.67
CA LEU A 121 0.44 -12.41 -14.28
C LEU A 121 -0.61 -13.09 -15.16
N TYR A 122 -1.68 -12.37 -15.51
CA TYR A 122 -2.77 -12.92 -16.32
C TYR A 122 -2.67 -12.58 -17.80
N ASN A 123 -1.76 -11.67 -18.18
CA ASN A 123 -1.69 -11.11 -19.52
C ASN A 123 -3.05 -10.53 -19.99
N ILE A 124 -3.73 -9.81 -19.10
CA ILE A 124 -5.01 -9.14 -19.33
C ILE A 124 -4.90 -7.70 -18.86
N TYR A 125 -5.33 -6.72 -19.67
CA TYR A 125 -5.28 -5.31 -19.27
C TYR A 125 -5.99 -5.12 -17.94
N SER A 126 -5.32 -4.48 -16.99
CA SER A 126 -5.84 -4.30 -15.65
C SER A 126 -5.63 -2.88 -15.15
N GLU A 127 -6.68 -2.35 -14.54
CA GLU A 127 -6.69 -1.03 -13.90
C GLU A 127 -7.39 -1.11 -12.56
N GLY A 128 -7.19 -0.11 -11.71
CA GLY A 128 -7.68 -0.19 -10.35
C GLY A 128 -7.90 1.14 -9.69
N ILE A 129 -8.77 1.10 -8.70
CA ILE A 129 -9.09 2.21 -7.81
C ILE A 129 -8.99 1.74 -6.36
N TYR A 130 -8.78 2.68 -5.45
CA TYR A 130 -8.87 2.41 -4.02
C TYR A 130 -10.04 3.13 -3.37
N GLU A 131 -10.54 2.56 -2.28
CA GLU A 131 -11.54 3.16 -1.42
C GLU A 131 -11.12 3.05 0.05
N ILE A 132 -11.03 4.18 0.75
CA ILE A 132 -10.67 4.20 2.17
C ILE A 132 -11.91 3.98 3.03
N LYS A 133 -11.86 2.97 3.91
CA LYS A 133 -12.89 2.69 4.91
C LYS A 133 -12.38 3.03 6.31
N ARG A 134 -12.25 4.33 6.62
CA ARG A 134 -11.67 4.84 7.89
C ARG A 134 -12.23 4.17 9.15
N LYS A 135 -13.56 4.00 9.24
CA LYS A 135 -14.21 3.35 10.41
C LYS A 135 -13.79 1.90 10.63
N LYS A 136 -13.39 1.21 9.56
CA LYS A 136 -12.94 -0.18 9.58
C LYS A 136 -11.42 -0.30 9.54
N LYS A 137 -10.70 0.83 9.48
CA LYS A 137 -9.25 0.91 9.34
C LYS A 137 -8.69 0.05 8.19
N GLU A 138 -9.40 0.02 7.07
CA GLU A 138 -9.03 -0.76 5.90
C GLU A 138 -9.10 0.09 4.63
N VAL A 139 -8.39 -0.34 3.59
CA VAL A 139 -8.51 0.19 2.23
C VAL A 139 -8.90 -0.95 1.30
N LEU A 140 -9.87 -0.70 0.42
CA LEU A 140 -10.28 -1.65 -0.60
C LEU A 140 -9.63 -1.28 -1.92
N LEU A 141 -8.86 -2.19 -2.50
CA LEU A 141 -8.27 -2.07 -3.82
C LEU A 141 -9.12 -2.88 -4.80
N THR A 142 -9.86 -2.20 -5.67
CA THR A 142 -10.69 -2.85 -6.70
C THR A 142 -9.94 -2.82 -8.03
N ILE A 143 -9.63 -3.99 -8.57
CA ILE A 143 -8.96 -4.15 -9.86
C ILE A 143 -9.99 -4.66 -10.88
N GLN A 144 -10.14 -3.94 -11.98
CA GLN A 144 -10.91 -4.37 -13.15
C GLN A 144 -9.96 -4.96 -14.19
N MET A 145 -10.41 -6.02 -14.85
CA MET A 145 -9.65 -6.74 -15.87
C MET A 145 -10.48 -6.78 -17.16
N ASP A 146 -9.96 -6.21 -18.24
CA ASP A 146 -10.61 -6.22 -19.55
C ASP A 146 -9.80 -7.06 -20.56
N PRO A 147 -10.28 -8.27 -20.94
CA PRO A 147 -9.61 -9.11 -21.92
C PRO A 147 -9.73 -8.60 -23.36
N LYS A 148 -10.59 -7.61 -23.63
CA LYS A 148 -10.74 -7.01 -24.97
C LYS A 148 -9.77 -5.86 -25.20
N GLU A 149 -9.26 -5.26 -24.13
CA GLU A 149 -8.30 -4.18 -24.22
C GLU A 149 -6.89 -4.75 -24.43
N PRO A 150 -6.14 -4.26 -25.42
CA PRO A 150 -4.79 -4.75 -25.66
C PRO A 150 -3.90 -4.41 -24.46
N VAL A 151 -3.18 -5.41 -23.95
CA VAL A 151 -2.12 -5.18 -22.97
C VAL A 151 -1.03 -4.34 -23.65
N PRO A 152 -0.68 -3.16 -23.12
CA PRO A 152 0.39 -2.35 -23.68
C PRO A 152 1.68 -3.18 -23.77
N SER A 153 2.30 -3.19 -24.95
CA SER A 153 3.64 -3.77 -25.12
C SER A 153 4.61 -2.94 -24.29
N VAL A 154 5.16 -3.57 -23.25
CA VAL A 154 6.12 -2.94 -22.32
C VAL A 154 7.40 -2.56 -23.07
#